data_AF-A0A3R9JI62-F1
#
_entry.id   AF-A0A3R9JI62-F1
#
_cell.length_a   1.000
_cell.length_b   1.000
_cell.length_c   1.000
_cell.angle_alpha   90.00
_cell.angle_beta   90.00
_cell.angle_gamma   90.00
#
_symmetry.space_group_name_H-M   'P 1'
#
loop_
_entity.id
_entity.type
_entity.pdbx_description
1 polymer ?
#
loop_
_entity_poly.entity_id
_entity_poly.type
_entity_poly.pdbx_seq_one_letter_code
_entity_poly.pdbx_strand_id
1 'polypeptide(L)' 'MILLFIVLFVVGVCISFSGVFIIAKNTDIRLNWSGEKDFFPHLTTWEWVLSLFLIVVGGGMIYLSSAELSPYIISSFELK' A
#
# COMPACT_ATOMS: atom_id res chain seq x y z
N MET A 1 5.74 -23.35 -0.37
CA MET A 1 6.51 -22.08 -0.39
C MET A 1 5.79 -20.99 -1.17
N ILE A 2 5.43 -21.20 -2.44
CA ILE A 2 4.71 -20.20 -3.26
C ILE A 2 3.42 -19.68 -2.60
N LEU A 3 2.56 -20.58 -2.08
CA LEU A 3 1.31 -20.18 -1.43
C LEU A 3 1.53 -19.23 -0.23
N LEU A 4 2.63 -19.42 0.52
CA LEU A 4 2.98 -18.54 1.63
C LEU A 4 3.35 -17.13 1.13
N PHE A 5 4.11 -17.02 0.04
CA PHE A 5 4.43 -15.73 -0.56
C PHE A 5 3.19 -15.03 -1.13
N ILE A 6 2.25 -15.77 -1.71
CA ILE A 6 0.96 -15.21 -2.16
C ILE A 6 0.17 -14.67 -0.97
N VAL A 7 0.08 -15.41 0.13
CA VAL A 7 -0.60 -14.96 1.34
C VAL A 7 0.08 -13.71 1.90
N LEU A 8 1.42 -13.68 2.00
CA LEU A 8 2.17 -12.51 2.45
C LEU A 8 1.96 -11.29 1.55
N PHE A 9 1.89 -11.50 0.25
CA PHE A 9 1.60 -10.44 -0.71
C PHE A 9 0.21 -9.84 -0.47
N VAL A 10 -0.83 -10.68 -0.38
CA VAL A 10 -2.21 -10.23 -0.12
C VAL A 10 -2.31 -9.50 1.22
N VAL A 11 -1.71 -10.06 2.27
CA VAL A 11 -1.69 -9.41 3.60
C VAL A 11 -0.96 -8.07 3.53
N GLY A 12 0.19 -8.00 2.84
CA GLY A 12 0.93 -6.75 2.64
C GLY A 12 0.11 -5.68 1.92
N VAL A 13 -0.65 -6.07 0.88
CA VAL A 13 -1.59 -5.19 0.17
C VAL A 13 -2.67 -4.67 1.11
N CYS A 14 -3.32 -5.54 1.90
CA CYS A 14 -4.35 -5.12 2.85
C CYS A 14 -3.82 -4.15 3.92
N ILE A 15 -2.62 -4.41 4.45
CA ILE A 15 -1.96 -3.55 5.45
C ILE A 15 -1.65 -2.18 4.84
N SER A 16 -1.00 -2.14 3.68
CA SER A 16 -0.63 -0.89 3.01
C SER A 16 -1.86 -0.07 2.62
N PHE A 17 -2.88 -0.74 2.07
CA PHE A 17 -4.16 -0.11 1.72
C PHE A 17 -4.86 0.50 2.94
N SER A 18 -4.79 -0.14 4.10
CA SER A 18 -5.36 0.40 5.33
C SER A 18 -4.67 1.69 5.77
N GLY A 19 -3.34 1.79 5.63
CA GLY A 19 -2.61 3.03 5.88
C GLY A 19 -3.05 4.16 4.93
N VAL A 20 -3.09 3.89 3.63
CA VAL A 20 -3.58 4.85 2.63
C VAL A 20 -5.01 5.29 2.91
N PHE A 21 -5.88 4.35 3.31
CA PHE A 21 -7.28 4.62 3.63
C PHE A 21 -7.45 5.54 4.84
N ILE A 22 -6.63 5.39 5.88
CA ILE A 22 -6.63 6.31 7.05
C ILE A 22 -6.31 7.74 6.61
N ILE A 23 -5.31 7.92 5.74
CA ILE A 23 -4.98 9.25 5.20
C ILE A 23 -6.14 9.77 4.38
N ALA A 24 -6.65 8.99 3.44
CA ALA A 24 -7.72 9.42 2.52
C ALA A 24 -9.01 9.80 3.26
N LYS A 25 -9.40 9.06 4.29
CA LYS A 25 -10.60 9.34 5.10
C LYS A 25 -10.49 10.65 5.88
N ASN A 26 -9.30 10.94 6.40
CA ASN A 26 -9.07 12.08 7.30
C ASN A 26 -8.42 13.27 6.57
N THR A 27 -8.27 13.20 5.25
CA THR A 27 -7.77 14.29 4.41
C THR A 27 -8.91 14.80 3.57
N ASP A 28 -9.39 16.00 3.87
CA ASP A 28 -10.35 16.67 2.99
C ASP A 28 -9.61 17.16 1.73
N ILE A 29 -9.80 16.47 0.61
CA ILE A 29 -9.28 16.89 -0.69
C ILE A 29 -10.32 17.84 -1.30
N ARG A 30 -10.20 19.13 -0.99
CA ARG A 30 -10.99 20.15 -1.66
C ARG A 30 -10.34 20.45 -3.02
N LEU A 31 -10.97 20.01 -4.10
CA LEU A 31 -10.66 20.47 -5.46
C LEU A 31 -11.29 21.85 -5.65
N ASN A 32 -10.56 22.90 -5.28
CA ASN A 32 -10.98 24.26 -5.59
C ASN A 32 -10.80 24.51 -7.10
N TRP A 33 -11.70 25.29 -7.72
CA TRP A 33 -11.67 25.62 -9.16
C TRP A 33 -10.38 26.37 -9.56
N SER A 34 -9.65 26.90 -8.57
CA SER A 34 -8.32 27.52 -8.69
C SER A 34 -7.17 26.52 -8.90
N GLY A 35 -7.41 25.20 -8.86
CA GLY A 35 -6.37 24.18 -9.01
C GLY A 35 -5.46 24.00 -7.79
N GLU A 36 -5.72 24.73 -6.71
CA GLU A 36 -4.98 24.61 -5.46
C GLU A 36 -5.53 23.40 -4.68
N LYS A 37 -4.68 22.37 -4.52
CA LYS A 37 -4.99 21.21 -3.68
C LYS A 37 -4.68 21.59 -2.24
N ASP A 38 -5.66 22.13 -1.54
CA ASP A 38 -5.54 22.34 -0.11
C ASP A 38 -5.71 20.99 0.59
N PHE A 39 -4.59 20.46 1.12
CA PHE A 39 -4.61 19.29 1.98
C PHE A 39 -4.88 19.76 3.41
N PHE A 40 -6.09 19.52 3.91
CA PHE A 40 -6.39 19.72 5.33
C PHE A 40 -6.28 18.36 6.04
N PRO A 41 -5.13 18.04 6.67
CA PRO A 41 -5.03 16.83 7.47
C PRO A 41 -5.83 17.03 8.75
N HIS A 42 -6.96 16.33 8.87
CA HIS A 42 -7.67 16.17 10.14
C HIS A 42 -7.13 14.99 10.96
N LEU A 43 -5.98 14.42 10.56
CA LEU A 43 -5.31 13.35 11.28
C LEU A 43 -4.59 13.89 12.51
N THR A 44 -4.77 13.20 13.63
CA THR A 44 -3.87 13.35 14.77
C THR A 44 -2.45 12.91 14.42
N THR A 45 -1.44 13.42 15.13
CA THR A 45 -0.03 13.01 14.94
C THR A 45 0.14 11.50 15.01
N TRP A 46 -0.65 10.84 15.87
CA TRP A 46 -0.61 9.39 16.04
C TRP A 46 -1.16 8.62 14.83
N GLU A 47 -2.28 9.07 14.25
CA GLU A 47 -2.85 8.45 13.05
C GLU A 47 -1.93 8.61 11.84
N TRP A 48 -1.22 9.74 11.74
CA TRP A 48 -0.19 9.95 10.72
C TRP A 48 0.95 8.93 10.85
N VAL A 49 1.50 8.77 12.06
CA VAL A 49 2.59 7.82 12.32
C VAL A 49 2.12 6.39 12.05
N LEU A 50 0.93 6.02 12.52
CA LEU A 50 0.36 4.69 12.28
C LEU A 50 0.14 4.44 10.79
N SER A 51 -0.41 5.40 10.06
CA SER A 51 -0.66 5.25 8.63
C SER A 51 0.64 5.07 7.84
N LEU A 52 1.65 5.91 8.09
CA LEU A 52 2.96 5.78 7.44
C LEU A 52 3.62 4.44 7.76
N PHE A 53 3.54 4.00 9.02
CA PHE A 53 4.05 2.70 9.44
C PHE A 53 3.39 1.55 8.67
N LEU A 54 2.06 1.56 8.55
CA LEU A 54 1.31 0.54 7.81
C LEU A 54 1.68 0.54 6.32
N ILE A 55 1.82 1.71 5.69
CA ILE A 55 2.23 1.83 4.29
C ILE A 55 3.63 1.24 4.08
N VAL A 56 4.59 1.59 4.94
CA VAL A 56 5.98 1.12 4.81
C VAL A 56 6.08 -0.39 5.07
N VAL A 57 5.45 -0.89 6.15
CA VAL A 57 5.49 -2.32 6.48
C VAL A 57 4.77 -3.14 5.42
N GLY A 58 3.56 -2.75 5.03
CA GLY A 58 2.81 -3.41 3.97
C GLY A 58 3.55 -3.37 2.64
N GLY A 59 4.12 -2.21 2.27
CA GLY A 59 4.95 -2.05 1.08
C GLY A 59 6.19 -2.96 1.09
N GLY A 60 6.88 -3.06 2.22
CA GLY A 60 8.02 -3.97 2.39
C GLY A 60 7.64 -5.44 2.20
N MET A 61 6.49 -5.86 2.77
CA MET A 61 5.97 -7.21 2.58
C MET A 61 5.62 -7.51 1.12
N ILE A 62 4.97 -6.55 0.44
CA ILE A 62 4.66 -6.64 -0.99
C ILE A 62 5.95 -6.78 -1.81
N TYR A 63 6.95 -5.96 -1.54
CA TYR A 63 8.21 -5.98 -2.28
C TYR A 63 8.93 -7.32 -2.15
N LEU A 64 9.13 -7.81 -0.91
CA LEU A 64 9.81 -9.07 -0.65
C LEU A 64 9.05 -10.26 -1.25
N SER A 65 7.73 -10.31 -1.08
CA SER A 65 6.91 -11.38 -1.67
C SER A 65 6.89 -11.33 -3.20
N SER A 66 6.88 -10.13 -3.81
CA SER A 66 6.93 -9.97 -5.27
C SER A 66 8.26 -10.40 -5.85
N ALA A 67 9.38 -10.13 -5.17
CA ALA A 67 10.70 -10.58 -5.61
C ALA A 67 10.79 -12.10 -5.70
N GLU A 68 10.17 -12.80 -4.74
CA GLU A 68 10.10 -14.27 -4.70
C GLU A 68 9.07 -14.84 -5.71
N LEU A 69 7.97 -14.14 -5.97
CA LEU A 69 6.91 -14.56 -6.90
C LEU A 69 7.22 -14.28 -8.38
N SER A 70 7.96 -13.19 -8.64
CA SER A 70 8.42 -12.74 -9.97
C SER A 70 8.92 -13.87 -10.87
N PRO A 71 9.91 -14.70 -10.48
CA PRO A 71 10.45 -15.74 -11.35
C PRO A 71 9.40 -16.81 -11.71
N TYR A 72 8.46 -17.11 -10.81
CA TYR A 72 7.38 -18.05 -11.09
C TYR A 72 6.37 -17.49 -12.10
N ILE A 73 6.07 -16.20 -12.01
CA ILE A 73 5.19 -15.52 -12.97
C ILE A 73 5.86 -15.47 -14.34
N ILE A 74 7.12 -15.03 -14.41
CA ILE A 74 7.87 -14.94 -15.68
C ILE A 74 8.02 -16.33 -16.31
N SER A 75 8.41 -17.35 -15.53
CA SER A 75 8.48 -18.74 -15.99
C SER A 75 7.13 -19.26 -16.49
N SER A 76 6.01 -18.82 -15.92
CA SER A 76 4.68 -19.22 -16.40
C SER A 76 4.31 -18.60 -17.75
N PHE A 77 4.89 -17.44 -18.10
CA PHE A 77 4.71 -16.79 -19.41
C PHE A 77 5.74 -17.26 -20.46
N GLU A 78 6.91 -17.75 -20.05
CA GLU A 78 7.93 -18.35 -20.93
C GLU A 78 7.70 -19.84 -21.26
N LEU A 79 6.63 -20.44 -20.73
CA LEU A 79 6.18 -21.76 -21.18
C LEU A 79 5.60 -21.66 -22.61
N LYS A 80 6.50 -21.93 -23.57
CA LYS A 80 6.29 -22.37 -24.96
C LYS A 80 4.86 -22.74 -25.36
#